data_AF-A0A383BWA4-F1
#
_entry.id   AF-A0A383BWA4-F1
#
_cell.length_a   1.000
_cell.length_b   1.000
_cell.length_c   1.000
_cell.angle_alpha   90.00
_cell.angle_beta   90.00
_cell.angle_gamma   90.00
#
_symmetry.space_group_name_H-M   'P 1'
#
loop_
_entity.id
_entity.type
_entity.pdbx_description
1 polymer ?
#
loop_
_entity_poly.entity_id
_entity_poly.type
_entity_poly.pdbx_seq_one_letter_code
_entity_poly.pdbx_strand_id
1 'polypeptide(L)'
;MNQLLKNLLNKMKNTRGNSLMEFAVTTALMAILAATAAPKLSGLSEGAMGSKTMSELDKLVGQAANFYQDTAIKEGRGRFPGQDKYNLPVGGHADNQEILDDIINIYNAAGEITDPADFDYYAADDGSDWVSVFGVSNFDYPKPVEANLRWDDV
;
A
#
# COMPACT_ATOMS: atom_id res chain seq x y z
N MET A 1 74.25 10.62 0.99
CA MET A 1 72.97 10.60 0.25
C MET A 1 72.89 11.88 -0.57
N ASN A 2 72.99 11.76 -1.90
CA ASN A 2 73.10 12.91 -2.81
C ASN A 2 71.93 13.88 -2.61
N GLN A 3 72.22 15.18 -2.46
CA GLN A 3 71.21 16.20 -2.20
C GLN A 3 70.10 16.24 -3.26
N LEU A 4 70.42 15.88 -4.50
CA LEU A 4 69.46 15.70 -5.58
C LEU A 4 68.39 14.65 -5.27
N LEU A 5 68.76 13.52 -4.64
CA LEU A 5 67.82 12.46 -4.29
C LEU A 5 66.88 12.89 -3.15
N LYS A 6 67.41 13.61 -2.15
CA LYS A 6 66.61 14.19 -1.06
C LYS A 6 65.62 15.25 -1.56
N ASN A 7 66.04 16.09 -2.51
CA ASN A 7 65.18 17.12 -3.09
C ASN A 7 64.09 16.52 -4.00
N LEU A 8 64.40 15.44 -4.73
CA LEU A 8 63.43 14.70 -5.53
C LEU A 8 62.39 13.99 -4.66
N LEU A 9 62.85 13.31 -3.60
CA LEU A 9 61.98 12.64 -2.63
C LEU A 9 61.11 13.65 -1.87
N ASN A 10 61.61 14.83 -1.53
CA ASN A 10 60.82 15.89 -0.89
C ASN A 10 59.83 16.57 -1.84
N LYS A 11 60.12 16.68 -3.15
CA LYS A 11 59.14 17.13 -4.17
C LYS A 11 58.07 16.09 -4.48
N MET A 12 58.41 14.79 -4.39
CA MET A 12 57.44 13.68 -4.43
C MET A 12 56.71 13.48 -3.11
N LYS A 13 57.21 14.05 -2.00
CA LYS A 13 56.50 14.12 -0.72
C LYS A 13 55.42 15.17 -0.82
N ASN A 14 54.37 14.68 -1.44
CA ASN A 14 53.20 15.35 -1.91
C ASN A 14 52.34 15.84 -0.74
N THR A 15 52.34 17.13 -0.44
CA THR A 15 51.35 17.78 0.46
C THR A 15 49.95 17.86 -0.16
N ARG A 16 49.57 16.89 -1.01
CA ARG A 16 48.22 16.73 -1.61
C ARG A 16 47.22 16.04 -0.65
N GLY A 17 47.42 16.18 0.66
CA GLY A 17 46.39 15.82 1.63
C GLY A 17 45.10 16.62 1.43
N ASN A 18 45.20 17.83 0.85
CA ASN A 18 44.06 18.73 0.66
C ASN A 18 42.99 18.14 -0.28
N SER A 19 43.37 17.58 -1.43
CA SER A 19 42.42 17.02 -2.40
C SER A 19 41.82 15.68 -1.98
N LEU A 20 42.59 14.83 -1.28
CA LEU A 20 42.07 13.55 -0.77
C LEU A 20 41.13 13.77 0.42
N MET A 21 41.46 14.72 1.29
CA MET A 21 40.62 15.10 2.42
C MET A 21 39.34 15.79 1.93
N GLU A 22 39.42 16.62 0.90
CA GLU A 22 38.25 17.26 0.29
C GLU A 22 37.31 16.23 -0.37
N PHE A 23 37.85 15.22 -1.05
CA PHE A 23 37.05 14.11 -1.58
C PHE A 23 36.42 13.26 -0.46
N ALA A 24 37.16 12.99 0.61
CA ALA A 24 36.65 12.25 1.76
C ALA A 24 35.54 13.03 2.48
N VAL A 25 35.70 14.35 2.66
CA VAL A 25 34.73 15.22 3.32
C VAL A 25 33.46 15.35 2.48
N THR A 26 33.57 15.52 1.17
CA THR A 26 32.40 15.57 0.27
C THR A 26 31.67 14.23 0.24
N THR A 27 32.39 13.11 0.18
CA THR A 27 31.80 11.76 0.26
C THR A 27 31.13 11.51 1.61
N ALA A 28 31.77 11.92 2.71
CA ALA A 28 31.21 11.81 4.05
C ALA A 28 29.96 12.69 4.21
N LEU A 29 29.97 13.92 3.71
CA LEU A 29 28.82 14.82 3.71
C LEU A 29 27.66 14.23 2.90
N MET A 30 27.92 13.72 1.70
CA MET A 30 26.89 13.07 0.88
C MET A 30 26.35 11.80 1.54
N ALA A 31 27.20 11.01 2.21
CA ALA A 31 26.78 9.85 2.97
C ALA A 31 25.88 10.24 4.16
N ILE A 32 26.21 11.29 4.90
CA ILE A 32 25.40 11.80 6.02
C ILE A 32 24.07 12.40 5.51
N LEU A 33 24.12 13.17 4.41
CA LEU A 33 22.91 13.71 3.79
C LEU A 33 22.00 12.59 3.27
N ALA A 34 22.55 11.58 2.61
CA ALA A 34 21.78 10.41 2.17
C ALA A 34 21.20 9.63 3.36
N ALA A 35 22.00 9.40 4.41
CA ALA A 35 21.56 8.69 5.61
C ALA A 35 20.46 9.44 6.37
N THR A 36 20.48 10.77 6.38
CA THR A 36 19.45 11.60 7.04
C THR A 36 18.24 11.88 6.14
N ALA A 37 18.41 11.82 4.82
CA ALA A 37 17.33 11.96 3.86
C ALA A 37 16.50 10.67 3.72
N ALA A 38 17.08 9.48 3.85
CA ALA A 38 16.36 8.22 3.67
C ALA A 38 15.15 8.05 4.61
N PRO A 39 15.23 8.31 5.93
CA PRO A 39 14.05 8.24 6.80
C PRO A 39 12.98 9.29 6.46
N LYS A 40 13.41 10.51 6.08
CA LYS A 40 12.49 11.59 5.69
C LYS A 40 11.81 11.30 4.35
N LEU A 41 12.54 10.76 3.38
CA LEU A 41 11.99 10.32 2.10
C LEU A 41 11.03 9.15 2.30
N SER A 42 11.32 8.23 3.24
CA SER A 42 10.40 7.16 3.63
C SER A 42 9.07 7.71 4.15
N GLY A 43 9.12 8.66 5.10
CA GLY A 43 7.89 9.30 5.61
C GLY A 43 7.13 10.12 4.56
N LEU A 44 7.85 10.82 3.67
CA LEU A 44 7.25 11.53 2.53
C LEU A 44 6.60 10.55 1.53
N SER A 45 7.25 9.41 1.28
CA SER A 45 6.71 8.35 0.42
C SER A 45 5.47 7.71 1.03
N GLU A 46 5.46 7.47 2.34
CA GLU A 46 4.31 6.94 3.07
C GLU A 46 3.12 7.92 3.03
N GLY A 47 3.37 9.21 3.28
CA GLY A 47 2.33 10.25 3.16
C GLY A 47 1.79 10.40 1.73
N ALA A 48 2.66 10.28 0.73
CA ALA A 48 2.26 10.30 -0.68
C ALA A 48 1.45 9.06 -1.08
N MET A 49 1.82 7.87 -0.59
CA MET A 49 1.03 6.65 -0.77
C MET A 49 -0.33 6.80 -0.10
N GLY A 50 -0.39 7.29 1.14
CA GLY A 50 -1.67 7.55 1.84
C GLY A 50 -2.57 8.49 1.04
N SER A 51 -2.02 9.60 0.56
CA SER A 51 -2.76 10.58 -0.25
C SER A 51 -3.24 9.99 -1.59
N LYS A 52 -2.41 9.16 -2.24
CA LYS A 52 -2.81 8.44 -3.46
C LYS A 52 -3.94 7.46 -3.15
N THR A 53 -3.83 6.66 -2.09
CA THR A 53 -4.86 5.72 -1.67
C THR A 53 -6.19 6.44 -1.43
N MET A 54 -6.18 7.57 -0.70
CA MET A 54 -7.39 8.37 -0.49
C MET A 54 -7.99 8.87 -1.81
N SER A 55 -7.16 9.36 -2.74
CA SER A 55 -7.64 9.79 -4.05
C SER A 55 -8.22 8.65 -4.89
N GLU A 56 -7.67 7.43 -4.82
CA GLU A 56 -8.25 6.27 -5.50
C GLU A 56 -9.55 5.81 -4.83
N LEU A 57 -9.64 5.84 -3.50
CA LEU A 57 -10.89 5.58 -2.76
C LEU A 57 -11.99 6.56 -3.16
N ASP A 58 -11.68 7.85 -3.30
CA ASP A 58 -12.64 8.86 -3.75
C ASP A 58 -13.18 8.56 -5.16
N LYS A 59 -12.32 8.07 -6.07
CA LYS A 59 -12.76 7.64 -7.41
C LYS A 59 -13.69 6.44 -7.33
N LEU A 60 -13.40 5.45 -6.48
CA LEU A 60 -14.25 4.28 -6.28
C LEU A 60 -15.63 4.68 -5.75
N VAL A 61 -15.69 5.58 -4.76
CA VAL A 61 -16.95 6.11 -4.22
C VAL A 61 -17.74 6.85 -5.31
N GLY A 62 -17.07 7.68 -6.13
CA GLY A 62 -17.70 8.36 -7.25
C GLY A 62 -18.28 7.39 -8.29
N GLN A 63 -17.55 6.33 -8.63
CA GLN A 63 -18.03 5.30 -9.56
C GLN A 63 -19.19 4.51 -8.98
N ALA A 64 -19.14 4.13 -7.70
CA ALA A 64 -20.24 3.45 -7.01
C ALA A 64 -21.51 4.31 -6.98
N ALA A 65 -21.38 5.62 -6.76
CA ALA A 65 -22.50 6.55 -6.84
C ALA A 65 -23.10 6.62 -8.25
N ASN A 66 -22.27 6.65 -9.29
CA ASN A 66 -22.76 6.61 -10.68
C ASN A 66 -23.51 5.30 -10.98
N PHE A 67 -22.98 4.16 -10.54
CA PHE A 67 -23.65 2.86 -10.68
C PHE A 67 -25.02 2.84 -9.99
N TYR A 68 -25.10 3.39 -8.78
CA TYR A 68 -26.36 3.50 -8.05
C TYR A 68 -27.40 4.32 -8.82
N GLN A 69 -26.98 5.44 -9.44
CA GLN A 69 -27.90 6.27 -10.23
C GLN A 69 -28.30 5.61 -11.54
N ASP A 70 -27.36 4.94 -12.23
CA ASP A 70 -27.66 4.21 -13.46
C ASP A 70 -28.65 3.07 -13.24
N THR A 71 -28.50 2.32 -12.15
CA THR A 71 -29.45 1.27 -11.75
C THR A 71 -30.78 1.87 -11.31
N ALA A 72 -30.78 3.02 -10.62
CA ALA A 72 -32.01 3.74 -10.30
C ALA A 72 -32.81 4.15 -11.54
N ILE A 73 -32.13 4.55 -12.61
CA ILE A 73 -32.78 4.92 -13.88
C ILE A 73 -33.30 3.67 -14.61
N LYS A 74 -32.51 2.60 -14.68
CA LYS A 74 -32.84 1.39 -15.46
C LYS A 74 -33.86 0.49 -14.76
N GLU A 75 -33.69 0.27 -13.47
CA GLU A 75 -34.46 -0.68 -12.65
C GLU A 75 -35.51 0.03 -11.78
N GLY A 76 -35.53 1.37 -11.79
CA GLY A 76 -36.46 2.20 -11.01
C GLY A 76 -36.05 2.41 -9.56
N ARG A 77 -35.02 1.70 -9.07
CA ARG A 77 -34.39 1.88 -7.75
C ARG A 77 -32.90 1.57 -7.84
N GLY A 78 -32.08 2.38 -7.18
CA GLY A 78 -30.65 2.19 -7.17
C GLY A 78 -30.26 1.02 -6.29
N ARG A 79 -29.23 0.28 -6.71
CA ARG A 79 -28.59 -0.79 -5.94
C ARG A 79 -27.09 -0.57 -5.87
N PHE A 80 -26.45 -1.13 -4.86
CA PHE A 80 -24.99 -1.10 -4.75
C PHE A 80 -24.34 -2.10 -5.73
N PRO A 81 -23.08 -1.86 -6.13
CA PRO A 81 -22.32 -2.85 -6.89
C PRO A 81 -22.30 -4.21 -6.18
N GLY A 82 -22.61 -5.28 -6.92
CA GLY A 82 -22.69 -6.66 -6.42
C GLY A 82 -23.87 -6.95 -5.47
N GLN A 83 -24.87 -6.07 -5.46
CA GLN A 83 -26.15 -6.32 -4.83
C GLN A 83 -27.17 -6.73 -5.91
N ASP A 84 -27.68 -7.97 -5.84
CA ASP A 84 -28.71 -8.50 -6.76
C ASP A 84 -29.96 -7.60 -6.86
N LYS A 85 -30.52 -7.21 -5.71
CA LYS A 85 -31.72 -6.36 -5.63
C LYS A 85 -31.64 -5.40 -4.46
N TYR A 86 -32.28 -4.26 -4.59
CA TYR A 86 -32.30 -3.20 -3.57
C TYR A 86 -32.78 -3.64 -2.18
N ASN A 87 -33.55 -4.74 -2.09
CA ASN A 87 -34.12 -5.27 -0.86
C ASN A 87 -33.36 -6.48 -0.30
N LEU A 88 -32.28 -6.91 -0.95
CA LEU A 88 -31.42 -7.99 -0.49
C LEU A 88 -30.20 -7.41 0.23
N PRO A 89 -29.66 -8.09 1.26
CA PRO A 89 -28.42 -7.68 1.89
C PRO A 89 -27.26 -7.77 0.90
N VAL A 90 -26.25 -6.93 1.11
CA VAL A 90 -24.97 -7.01 0.39
C VAL A 90 -24.06 -7.94 1.19
N GLY A 91 -23.50 -8.96 0.53
CA GLY A 91 -22.61 -9.91 1.21
C GLY A 91 -23.32 -10.93 2.09
N GLY A 92 -22.51 -11.75 2.76
CA GLY A 92 -22.93 -12.91 3.56
C GLY A 92 -23.15 -12.62 5.04
N HIS A 93 -22.55 -11.54 5.55
CA HIS A 93 -22.58 -11.22 6.98
C HIS A 93 -24.00 -10.97 7.49
N ALA A 94 -24.34 -11.63 8.60
CA ALA A 94 -25.62 -11.52 9.29
C ALA A 94 -25.71 -10.23 10.12
N ASP A 95 -24.59 -9.77 10.67
CA ASP A 95 -24.53 -8.57 11.49
C ASP A 95 -23.19 -7.82 11.37
N ASN A 96 -23.10 -6.69 12.07
CA ASN A 96 -21.91 -5.84 12.03
C ASN A 96 -20.77 -6.40 12.89
N GLN A 97 -21.01 -7.41 13.73
CA GLN A 97 -19.95 -8.05 14.52
C GLN A 97 -19.14 -8.96 13.63
N GLU A 98 -19.78 -9.78 12.79
CA GLU A 98 -19.11 -10.65 11.81
C GLU A 98 -18.20 -9.84 10.86
N ILE A 99 -18.65 -8.66 10.42
CA ILE A 99 -17.82 -7.76 9.60
C ILE A 99 -16.57 -7.28 10.35
N LEU A 100 -16.69 -7.01 11.65
CA LEU A 100 -15.56 -6.55 12.45
C LEU A 100 -14.57 -7.67 12.72
N ASP A 101 -15.07 -8.87 12.97
CA ASP A 101 -14.25 -10.07 13.20
C ASP A 101 -13.42 -10.40 11.95
N ASP A 102 -13.98 -10.23 10.75
CA ASP A 102 -13.26 -10.42 9.48
C ASP A 102 -12.09 -9.43 9.26
N ILE A 103 -12.20 -8.19 9.74
CA ILE A 103 -11.28 -7.10 9.38
C ILE A 103 -10.28 -6.80 10.49
N ILE A 104 -10.64 -7.03 11.76
CA ILE A 104 -9.93 -6.50 12.92
C ILE A 104 -9.46 -7.62 13.83
N ASN A 105 -8.15 -7.68 14.05
CA ASN A 105 -7.58 -8.48 15.14
C ASN A 105 -8.01 -7.91 16.50
N ILE A 106 -8.51 -8.76 17.38
CA ILE A 106 -8.81 -8.44 18.78
C ILE A 106 -7.58 -8.77 19.63
N TYR A 107 -7.19 -7.82 20.49
CA TYR A 107 -6.03 -7.93 21.37
C TYR A 107 -6.43 -7.95 22.84
N ASN A 108 -5.71 -8.71 23.66
CA ASN A 108 -5.83 -8.63 25.11
C ASN A 108 -5.12 -7.38 25.68
N ALA A 109 -5.29 -7.13 26.98
CA ALA A 109 -4.62 -6.04 27.69
C ALA A 109 -3.07 -6.13 27.71
N ALA A 110 -2.50 -7.29 27.36
CA ALA A 110 -1.06 -7.51 27.22
C ALA A 110 -0.56 -7.28 25.78
N GLY A 111 -1.43 -6.97 24.82
CA GLY A 111 -1.09 -6.73 23.42
C GLY A 111 -0.94 -8.00 22.57
N GLU A 112 -1.38 -9.15 23.05
CA GLU A 112 -1.39 -10.41 22.29
C GLU A 112 -2.74 -10.55 21.55
N ILE A 113 -2.69 -11.11 20.34
CA ILE A 113 -3.90 -11.39 19.55
C ILE A 113 -4.68 -12.51 20.24
N THR A 114 -5.91 -12.20 20.65
CA THR A 114 -6.87 -13.17 21.20
C THR A 114 -7.77 -13.74 20.13
N ASP A 115 -8.05 -12.93 19.11
CA ASP A 115 -8.87 -13.29 17.96
C ASP A 115 -8.24 -12.66 16.71
N PRO A 116 -7.65 -13.44 15.81
CA PRO A 116 -7.16 -12.91 14.54
C PRO A 116 -8.34 -12.54 13.64
N ALA A 117 -8.10 -11.61 12.72
CA ALA A 117 -9.04 -11.30 11.65
C ALA A 117 -9.13 -12.50 10.69
N ASP A 118 -10.36 -12.89 10.38
CA ASP A 118 -10.62 -14.08 9.56
C ASP A 118 -10.39 -13.80 8.05
N PHE A 119 -10.60 -12.57 7.59
CA PHE A 119 -10.34 -12.13 6.21
C PHE A 119 -9.02 -11.37 6.07
N ASP A 120 -7.90 -12.06 6.28
CA ASP A 120 -6.55 -11.48 6.19
C ASP A 120 -5.93 -11.53 4.78
N TYR A 121 -6.53 -12.29 3.87
CA TYR A 121 -6.01 -12.59 2.54
C TYR A 121 -7.13 -12.79 1.51
N TYR A 122 -6.86 -12.45 0.25
CA TYR A 122 -7.87 -12.46 -0.82
C TYR A 122 -8.44 -13.86 -1.18
N ALA A 123 -7.80 -14.94 -0.72
CA ALA A 123 -8.30 -16.30 -0.87
C ALA A 123 -8.64 -16.97 0.48
N ALA A 124 -8.81 -16.18 1.56
CA ALA A 124 -9.40 -16.67 2.79
C ALA A 124 -10.80 -17.24 2.52
N ASP A 125 -11.22 -18.22 3.32
CA ASP A 125 -12.50 -18.91 3.15
C ASP A 125 -13.68 -17.94 3.35
N ASP A 126 -13.57 -17.00 4.29
CA ASP A 126 -14.57 -15.96 4.57
C ASP A 126 -14.72 -14.94 3.44
N GLY A 127 -13.85 -15.00 2.42
CA GLY A 127 -14.04 -14.28 1.15
C GLY A 127 -15.40 -14.53 0.50
N SER A 128 -16.09 -15.63 0.84
CA SER A 128 -17.44 -15.92 0.32
C SER A 128 -18.52 -15.00 0.84
N ASP A 129 -18.26 -14.28 1.93
CA ASP A 129 -19.17 -13.29 2.48
C ASP A 129 -18.94 -11.90 1.88
N TRP A 130 -17.78 -11.70 1.27
CA TRP A 130 -17.40 -10.46 0.58
C TRP A 130 -17.86 -10.44 -0.88
N VAL A 131 -18.29 -9.25 -1.31
CA VAL A 131 -18.76 -8.99 -2.67
C VAL A 131 -17.78 -8.10 -3.41
N SER A 132 -17.46 -8.47 -4.64
CA SER A 132 -16.58 -7.69 -5.52
C SER A 132 -17.32 -6.51 -6.16
N VAL A 133 -16.74 -5.31 -6.06
CA VAL A 133 -17.22 -4.13 -6.81
C VAL A 133 -17.04 -4.30 -8.32
N PHE A 134 -16.05 -5.08 -8.74
CA PHE A 134 -15.76 -5.34 -10.16
C PHE A 134 -16.52 -6.53 -10.73
N GLY A 135 -17.25 -7.28 -9.90
CA GLY A 135 -17.85 -8.57 -10.26
C GLY A 135 -16.86 -9.74 -10.20
N VAL A 136 -17.37 -10.95 -10.39
CA VAL A 136 -16.56 -12.20 -10.39
C VAL A 136 -16.23 -12.63 -11.82
N SER A 137 -17.11 -12.31 -12.77
CA SER A 137 -17.02 -12.69 -14.18
C SER A 137 -16.51 -11.59 -15.11
N ASN A 138 -15.90 -10.54 -14.57
CA ASN A 138 -15.37 -9.44 -15.37
C ASN A 138 -14.17 -9.91 -16.21
N PHE A 139 -14.30 -9.83 -17.54
CA PHE A 139 -13.26 -10.31 -18.47
C PHE A 139 -12.04 -9.38 -18.50
N ASP A 140 -12.24 -8.07 -18.38
CA ASP A 140 -11.15 -7.08 -18.44
C ASP A 140 -10.32 -7.10 -17.14
N TYR A 141 -10.97 -7.43 -16.03
CA TYR A 141 -10.36 -7.52 -14.71
C TYR A 141 -10.81 -8.81 -14.01
N PRO A 142 -10.24 -9.97 -14.38
CA PRO A 142 -10.62 -11.24 -13.80
C PRO A 142 -10.25 -11.28 -12.32
N LYS A 143 -11.06 -11.97 -11.52
CA LYS A 143 -10.72 -12.21 -10.12
C LYS A 143 -9.36 -12.91 -9.98
N PRO A 144 -8.61 -12.65 -8.89
CA PRO A 144 -7.40 -13.39 -8.60
C PRO A 144 -7.68 -14.90 -8.58
N VAL A 145 -6.70 -15.68 -9.05
CA VAL A 145 -6.74 -17.15 -8.98
C VAL A 145 -6.86 -17.54 -7.50
N GLU A 146 -7.70 -18.53 -7.19
CA GLU A 146 -8.04 -18.99 -5.82
C GLU A 146 -8.95 -18.06 -5.00
N ALA A 147 -9.27 -16.84 -5.44
CA ALA A 147 -10.16 -15.97 -4.67
C ALA A 147 -11.57 -16.58 -4.51
N ASN A 148 -11.97 -16.80 -3.25
CA ASN A 148 -13.25 -17.39 -2.84
C ASN A 148 -14.37 -16.35 -2.73
N LEU A 149 -14.43 -15.40 -3.65
CA LEU A 149 -15.45 -14.34 -3.64
C LEU A 149 -16.85 -14.89 -3.87
N ARG A 150 -17.84 -14.29 -3.21
CA ARG A 150 -19.25 -14.56 -3.44
C ARG A 150 -19.58 -14.45 -4.93
N TRP A 151 -20.45 -15.34 -5.43
CA TRP A 151 -20.89 -15.32 -6.83
C TRP A 151 -21.53 -13.97 -7.21
N ASP A 152 -21.35 -13.62 -8.49
CA ASP A 152 -21.92 -12.42 -9.11
C ASP A 152 -23.42 -12.55 -9.31
N ASP A 153 -24.08 -11.41 -9.49
CA ASP A 153 -25.51 -11.33 -9.83
C ASP A 153 -25.78 -12.12 -11.14
N VAL A 154 -26.89 -12.87 -11.20
CA VAL A 154 -27.35 -13.56 -12.44
C VAL A 154 -28.23 -12.66 -13.28
#